data_AF-A0A921G9Y9-F1
#
_entry.id   AF-A0A921G9Y9-F1
#
_cell.length_a   1.000
_cell.length_b   1.000
_cell.length_c   1.000
_cell.angle_alpha   90.00
_cell.angle_beta   90.00
_cell.angle_gamma   90.00
#
_symmetry.space_group_name_H-M   'P 1'
#
loop_
_entity.id
_entity.type
_entity.pdbx_description
1 polymer ?
#
loop_
_entity_poly.entity_id
_entity_poly.type
_entity_poly.pdbx_seq_one_letter_code
_entity_poly.pdbx_strand_id
1 'polypeptide(L)'
;MNQLEDLFYSIEAGTYQKEDNSFYQNKLQQMSDDGGLIATIRLGLLTDNPFLANVGPKINLKYKTISAITSTVEENIENYGVNHVMVSLKIVIKIRLMVLFPFYNEEFSHEYDYPLVMEVIEGEVPNWYQN
;
A
#
# COMPACT_ATOMS: atom_id res chain seq x y z
N MET A 1 2.23 -19.61 0.85
CA MET A 1 2.97 -18.38 1.16
C MET A 1 2.50 -17.29 0.20
N ASN A 2 2.32 -16.07 0.66
CA ASN A 2 1.83 -14.96 -0.17
C ASN A 2 2.96 -14.50 -1.13
N GLN A 3 2.70 -14.36 -2.44
CA GLN A 3 3.75 -13.99 -3.43
C GLN A 3 4.49 -12.70 -3.06
N LEU A 4 3.81 -11.80 -2.36
CA LEU A 4 4.38 -10.54 -1.90
C LEU A 4 5.35 -10.72 -0.72
N GLU A 5 5.09 -11.66 0.18
CA GLU A 5 6.00 -11.96 1.30
C GLU A 5 7.32 -12.55 0.78
N ASP A 6 7.24 -13.44 -0.20
CA ASP A 6 8.41 -14.04 -0.83
C ASP A 6 9.27 -12.98 -1.54
N LEU A 7 8.61 -12.01 -2.19
CA LEU A 7 9.29 -10.86 -2.80
C LEU A 7 10.07 -10.05 -1.74
N PHE A 8 9.40 -9.61 -0.67
CA PHE A 8 10.06 -8.83 0.39
C PHE A 8 11.22 -9.60 1.02
N TYR A 9 11.02 -10.90 1.30
CA TYR A 9 12.07 -11.75 1.83
C TYR A 9 13.27 -11.85 0.88
N SER A 10 13.05 -12.03 -0.42
CA SER A 10 14.15 -12.12 -1.40
C SER A 10 14.98 -10.85 -1.49
N ILE A 11 14.34 -9.68 -1.36
CA ILE A 11 15.03 -8.38 -1.33
C ILE A 11 15.84 -8.24 -0.04
N GLU A 12 15.27 -8.60 1.11
CA GLU A 12 15.98 -8.56 2.40
C GLU A 12 17.16 -9.56 2.45
N ALA A 13 17.03 -10.70 1.79
CA ALA A 13 18.07 -11.72 1.69
C ALA A 13 19.14 -11.39 0.63
N GLY A 14 18.93 -10.37 -0.21
CA GLY A 14 19.83 -10.00 -1.29
C GLY A 14 19.82 -10.97 -2.47
N THR A 15 18.78 -11.81 -2.60
CA THR A 15 18.67 -12.85 -3.64
C THR A 15 17.73 -12.47 -4.78
N TYR A 16 17.06 -11.33 -4.69
CA TYR A 16 16.14 -10.88 -5.71
C TYR A 16 16.85 -10.62 -7.04
N GLN A 17 16.20 -11.04 -8.13
CA GLN A 17 16.64 -10.84 -9.50
C GLN A 17 15.52 -10.14 -10.26
N LYS A 18 15.83 -9.04 -10.92
CA LYS A 18 14.85 -8.33 -11.76
C LYS A 18 14.32 -9.20 -12.90
N GLU A 19 13.01 -9.10 -13.12
CA GLU A 19 12.32 -9.80 -14.21
C GLU A 19 12.41 -9.01 -15.52
N ASP A 20 12.44 -7.68 -15.44
CA ASP A 20 12.53 -6.78 -16.58
C ASP A 20 13.38 -5.53 -16.28
N ASN A 21 13.49 -4.63 -17.27
CA ASN A 21 14.24 -3.36 -17.14
C ASN A 21 13.36 -2.16 -16.74
N SER A 22 12.16 -2.40 -16.19
CA SER A 22 11.32 -1.32 -15.68
C SER A 22 12.00 -0.59 -14.51
N PHE A 23 11.56 0.65 -14.29
CA PHE A 23 12.07 1.47 -13.19
C PHE A 23 11.94 0.77 -11.83
N TYR A 24 10.80 0.13 -11.56
CA TYR A 24 10.53 -0.54 -10.29
C TYR A 24 11.44 -1.74 -10.09
N GLN A 25 11.61 -2.58 -11.11
CA GLN A 25 12.43 -3.79 -11.03
C GLN A 25 13.91 -3.45 -10.83
N ASN A 26 14.42 -2.41 -11.50
CA ASN A 26 15.77 -1.91 -11.24
C ASN A 26 15.94 -1.38 -9.81
N LYS A 27 14.91 -0.73 -9.25
CA LYS A 27 14.95 -0.24 -7.85
C LYS A 27 14.96 -1.39 -6.85
N LEU A 28 14.18 -2.44 -7.09
CA LEU A 28 14.15 -3.64 -6.23
C LEU A 28 15.48 -4.41 -6.29
N GLN A 29 16.10 -4.51 -7.48
CA GLN A 29 17.44 -5.08 -7.63
C GLN A 29 18.47 -4.29 -6.82
N GLN A 30 18.46 -2.96 -6.91
CA GLN A 30 19.39 -2.13 -6.15
C GLN A 30 19.27 -2.36 -4.64
N MET A 31 18.03 -2.42 -4.12
CA MET A 31 17.78 -2.73 -2.70
C MET A 31 18.30 -4.11 -2.30
N SER A 32 18.16 -5.10 -3.19
CA SER A 32 18.70 -6.44 -2.99
C SER A 32 20.23 -6.43 -2.96
N ASP A 33 20.87 -5.74 -3.90
CA ASP A 33 22.33 -5.64 -4.01
C ASP A 33 22.96 -4.92 -2.80
N ASP A 34 22.26 -3.93 -2.25
CA ASP A 34 22.64 -3.23 -1.02
C ASP A 34 22.49 -4.11 0.25
N GLY A 35 21.95 -5.32 0.10
CA GLY A 35 21.76 -6.29 1.19
C GLY A 35 20.62 -5.87 2.12
N GLY A 36 19.49 -5.48 1.53
CA GLY A 36 18.23 -5.18 2.19
C GLY A 36 17.83 -3.70 2.15
N LEU A 37 16.82 -3.36 2.95
CA LEU A 37 16.29 -2.00 2.99
C LEU A 37 17.21 -1.08 3.81
N ILE A 38 17.81 -0.09 3.14
CA ILE A 38 18.70 0.90 3.76
C ILE A 38 18.05 2.28 3.68
N ALA A 39 17.83 2.90 4.84
CA ALA A 39 17.47 4.30 4.95
C ALA A 39 18.75 5.13 5.17
N THR A 40 19.01 6.10 4.30
CA THR A 40 20.11 7.04 4.49
C THR A 40 19.56 8.34 5.08
N ILE A 41 19.92 8.64 6.33
CA ILE A 41 19.56 9.89 7.00
C ILE A 41 20.81 10.74 7.22
N ARG A 42 20.66 12.06 7.37
CA ARG A 42 21.77 12.93 7.78
C ARG A 42 21.76 13.13 9.29
N LEU A 43 22.93 13.22 9.90
CA LEU A 43 23.04 13.42 11.36
C LEU A 43 22.28 14.65 11.84
N GLY A 44 22.27 15.74 11.06
CA GLY A 44 21.54 16.96 11.39
C GLY A 44 20.01 16.80 11.46
N LEU A 45 19.44 15.76 10.84
CA LEU A 45 18.01 15.43 10.99
C LEU A 45 17.65 15.05 12.44
N LEU A 46 18.60 14.49 13.19
CA LEU A 46 18.41 14.10 14.59
C LEU A 46 18.42 15.30 15.57
N THR A 47 18.77 16.49 15.07
CA THR A 47 18.85 17.71 15.91
C THR A 47 17.51 18.43 16.05
N ASP A 48 16.44 17.91 15.42
CA ASP A 48 15.10 18.50 15.36
C ASP A 48 15.10 19.98 14.90
N ASN A 49 16.11 20.36 14.12
CA ASN A 49 16.26 21.71 13.58
C ASN A 49 16.19 21.67 12.05
N PRO A 50 15.20 22.34 11.42
CA PRO A 50 15.01 22.31 9.98
C PRO A 50 16.20 22.91 9.20
N PHE A 51 16.93 23.87 9.79
CA PHE A 51 18.12 24.45 9.16
C PHE A 51 19.30 23.48 9.14
N LEU A 52 19.37 22.57 10.10
CA LEU A 52 20.43 21.56 10.20
C LEU A 52 20.02 20.21 9.61
N ALA A 53 18.75 20.00 9.25
CA ALA A 53 18.24 18.71 8.78
C ALA A 53 19.05 18.10 7.62
N ASN A 54 19.66 18.95 6.78
CA ASN A 54 20.49 18.54 5.66
C ASN A 54 22.02 18.67 5.91
N VAL A 55 22.47 18.89 7.14
CA VAL A 55 23.88 19.07 7.47
C VAL A 55 24.46 17.83 8.14
N GLY A 56 25.76 17.60 7.90
CA GLY A 56 26.53 16.54 8.55
C GLY A 56 26.67 15.25 7.73
N PRO A 57 27.36 14.24 8.29
CA PRO A 57 27.60 12.97 7.64
C PRO A 57 26.30 12.20 7.43
N LYS A 58 26.28 11.40 6.36
CA LYS A 58 25.20 10.46 6.05
C LYS A 58 25.37 9.20 6.89
N ILE A 59 24.28 8.72 7.46
CA ILE A 59 24.21 7.49 8.26
C ILE A 59 23.26 6.54 7.55
N ASN A 60 23.74 5.33 7.29
CA ASN A 60 22.96 4.28 6.67
C ASN A 60 22.38 3.37 7.76
N LEU A 61 21.07 3.31 7.84
CA LEU A 61 20.32 2.47 8.79
C LEU A 61 19.68 1.33 8.02
N LYS A 62 20.05 0.10 8.39
CA LYS A 62 19.33 -1.10 7.95
C LYS A 62 18.08 -1.25 8.81
N TYR A 63 16.95 -1.50 8.17
CA TYR A 63 15.69 -1.80 8.85
C TYR A 63 15.03 -3.01 8.22
N LYS A 64 14.13 -3.63 8.97
CA LYS A 64 13.31 -4.76 8.50
C LYS A 64 11.86 -4.36 8.50
N THR A 65 11.07 -5.00 7.65
CA THR A 65 9.66 -4.66 7.55
C THR A 65 8.80 -5.91 7.64
N ILE A 66 7.77 -5.86 8.49
CA ILE A 66 6.72 -6.88 8.53
C ILE A 66 5.48 -6.27 7.90
N SER A 67 4.89 -6.96 6.92
CA SER A 67 3.68 -6.48 6.26
C SER A 67 2.61 -7.56 6.25
N ALA A 68 1.35 -7.13 6.35
CA ALA A 68 0.18 -7.96 6.13
C ALA A 68 -0.77 -7.19 5.22
N ILE A 69 -1.01 -7.74 4.03
CA ILE A 69 -1.93 -7.17 3.05
C ILE A 69 -3.10 -8.12 2.87
N THR A 70 -4.31 -7.59 3.02
CA THR A 70 -5.55 -8.31 2.75
C THR A 70 -6.35 -7.53 1.73
N SER A 71 -6.88 -8.22 0.73
CA SER A 71 -7.74 -7.65 -0.29
C SER A 71 -9.07 -8.38 -0.26
N THR A 72 -10.18 -7.65 -0.25
CA THR A 72 -11.53 -8.21 -0.26
C THR A 72 -12.36 -7.48 -1.29
N VAL A 73 -13.17 -8.21 -2.04
CA VAL A 73 -14.15 -7.62 -2.94
C VAL A 73 -15.44 -7.43 -2.15
N GLU A 74 -15.92 -6.20 -2.10
CA GLU A 74 -17.18 -5.83 -1.45
C GLU A 74 -18.20 -5.41 -2.52
N GLU A 75 -19.38 -6.02 -2.44
CA GLU A 75 -20.55 -5.67 -3.22
C GLU A 75 -21.51 -4.88 -2.33
N ASN A 76 -22.03 -3.76 -2.83
CA ASN A 76 -23.07 -2.99 -2.16
C ASN A 76 -24.18 -2.65 -3.16
N ILE A 77 -25.41 -2.98 -2.76
CA ILE A 77 -26.65 -2.77 -3.53
C ILE A 77 -27.53 -1.83 -2.71
N GLU A 78 -27.77 -0.62 -3.23
CA GLU A 78 -28.56 0.41 -2.56
C GLU A 78 -29.76 0.83 -3.41
N ASN A 79 -30.91 1.07 -2.78
CA ASN A 79 -32.07 1.64 -3.47
C ASN A 79 -31.80 3.11 -3.82
N TYR A 80 -31.87 3.47 -5.09
CA TYR A 80 -31.65 4.81 -5.62
C TYR A 80 -32.94 5.37 -6.25
N GLY A 81 -33.71 6.12 -5.49
CA GLY A 81 -35.00 6.65 -5.96
C GLY A 81 -36.13 5.62 -5.99
N VAL A 82 -37.17 5.87 -6.79
CA VAL A 82 -38.42 5.07 -6.75
C VAL A 82 -38.24 3.70 -7.41
N ASN A 83 -37.50 3.64 -8.53
CA ASN A 83 -37.33 2.42 -9.33
C ASN A 83 -35.88 2.15 -9.74
N HIS A 84 -34.88 2.83 -9.16
CA HIS A 84 -33.51 2.51 -9.51
C HIS A 84 -32.81 1.83 -8.34
N VAL A 85 -31.87 0.97 -8.65
CA VAL A 85 -30.93 0.39 -7.70
C VAL A 85 -29.53 0.75 -8.15
N MET A 86 -28.70 1.17 -7.22
CA MET A 86 -27.29 1.38 -7.43
C MET A 86 -26.55 0.11 -7.01
N VAL A 87 -25.85 -0.51 -7.95
CA VAL A 87 -24.94 -1.62 -7.68
C VAL A 87 -23.52 -1.07 -7.72
N SER A 88 -22.76 -1.33 -6.67
CA SER A 88 -21.36 -0.94 -6.56
C SER A 88 -20.51 -2.13 -6.16
N LEU A 89 -19.40 -2.29 -6.87
CA LEU A 89 -18.39 -3.29 -6.60
C LEU A 89 -17.08 -2.56 -6.33
N LYS A 90 -16.46 -2.80 -5.19
CA LYS A 90 -15.17 -2.22 -4.84
C LYS A 90 -14.22 -3.28 -4.31
N ILE A 91 -12.92 -3.03 -4.47
CA ILE A 91 -11.88 -3.77 -3.75
C ILE A 91 -11.50 -2.95 -2.53
N VAL A 92 -11.58 -3.56 -1.35
CA VAL A 92 -11.05 -3.01 -0.10
C VAL A 92 -9.69 -3.66 0.17
N ILE A 93 -8.64 -2.85 0.12
CA ILE A 93 -7.26 -3.28 0.38
C ILE A 93 -6.84 -2.75 1.74
N LYS A 94 -6.59 -3.66 2.69
CA LYS A 94 -6.10 -3.35 4.03
C LYS A 94 -4.62 -3.67 4.11
N ILE A 95 -3.79 -2.65 4.32
CA ILE A 95 -2.34 -2.77 4.46
C ILE A 95 -1.98 -2.45 5.90
N ARG A 96 -1.34 -3.41 6.58
CA ARG A 96 -0.64 -3.19 7.85
C ARG A 96 0.85 -3.39 7.64
N LEU A 97 1.63 -2.40 8.00
CA LEU A 97 3.07 -2.36 7.85
C LEU A 97 3.69 -2.02 9.21
N MET A 98 4.72 -2.75 9.61
CA MET A 98 5.52 -2.47 10.78
C MET A 98 6.98 -2.37 10.37
N VAL A 99 7.57 -1.21 10.58
CA VAL A 99 8.99 -0.95 10.32
C VAL A 99 9.76 -1.14 11.62
N LEU A 100 10.74 -2.04 11.59
CA LEU A 100 11.60 -2.38 12.72
C LEU A 100 12.91 -1.61 12.61
N PHE A 101 13.04 -0.51 13.36
CA PHE A 101 14.33 0.18 13.53
C PHE A 101 15.06 -0.34 14.77
N PRO A 102 16.40 -0.14 14.86
CA PRO A 102 17.18 -0.58 16.02
C PRO A 102 16.72 0.01 17.36
N PHE A 103 16.06 1.17 17.36
CA PHE A 103 15.73 1.94 18.57
C PHE A 103 14.23 2.17 18.80
N TYR A 104 13.39 2.00 17.77
CA TYR A 104 11.94 2.15 17.86
C TYR A 104 11.27 1.37 16.72
N ASN A 105 9.99 1.07 16.87
CA ASN A 105 9.20 0.47 15.82
C ASN A 105 8.05 1.41 15.48
N GLU A 106 7.71 1.51 14.21
CA GLU A 106 6.60 2.34 13.74
C GLU A 106 5.59 1.47 12.99
N GLU A 107 4.32 1.63 13.34
CA GLU A 107 3.21 0.94 12.69
C GLU A 107 2.49 1.90 11.74
N PHE A 108 2.24 1.43 10.53
CA PHE A 108 1.46 2.11 9.52
C PHE A 108 0.31 1.19 9.08
N SER A 109 -0.92 1.67 9.25
CA SER A 109 -2.11 0.97 8.79
C SER A 109 -2.92 1.86 7.87
N HIS A 110 -3.25 1.35 6.69
CA HIS A 110 -4.05 2.08 5.72
C HIS A 110 -5.05 1.17 5.01
N GLU A 111 -6.21 1.73 4.70
CA GLU A 111 -7.28 1.08 3.96
C GLU A 111 -7.52 1.87 2.68
N TYR A 112 -7.45 1.18 1.54
CA TYR A 112 -7.72 1.75 0.23
C TYR A 112 -8.99 1.13 -0.35
N ASP A 113 -9.92 1.98 -0.75
CA ASP A 113 -11.13 1.59 -1.47
C ASP A 113 -10.94 1.88 -2.96
N TYR A 114 -10.87 0.83 -3.76
CA TYR A 114 -10.75 0.94 -5.21
C TYR A 114 -12.08 0.56 -5.88
N PRO A 115 -12.85 1.53 -6.42
CA PRO A 115 -14.10 1.22 -7.11
C PRO A 115 -13.80 0.48 -8.40
N LEU A 116 -14.47 -0.65 -8.62
CA LEU A 116 -14.40 -1.42 -9.86
C LEU A 116 -15.51 -1.01 -10.80
N VAL A 117 -16.74 -1.09 -10.30
CA VAL A 117 -17.96 -0.82 -11.05
C VAL A 117 -18.92 -0.05 -10.16
N MET A 118 -19.57 0.94 -10.75
CA MET A 118 -20.69 1.66 -10.15
C MET A 118 -21.72 1.85 -11.26
N GLU A 119 -22.87 1.19 -11.12
CA GLU A 119 -23.91 1.20 -12.14
C GLU A 119 -25.27 1.41 -11.49
N VAL A 120 -26.12 2.19 -12.15
CA VAL A 120 -27.52 2.38 -11.77
C VAL A 120 -28.37 1.54 -12.70
N ILE A 121 -29.13 0.62 -12.12
CA ILE A 121 -30.03 -0.28 -12.83
C ILE A 121 -31.46 0.24 -12.68
N GLU A 122 -32.13 0.46 -13.81
CA GLU A 122 -33.54 0.86 -13.87
C GLU A 122 -34.46 -0.35 -13.72
N GLY A 123 -35.37 -0.30 -12.75
CA GLY A 123 -36.47 -1.23 -12.55
C GLY A 123 -37.79 -0.69 -13.10
N GLU A 124 -38.80 -1.55 -13.18
CA GLU A 124 -40.13 -1.18 -13.67
C GLU A 124 -40.83 -0.19 -12.74
N VAL A 125 -41.53 0.81 -13.32
CA VAL A 125 -42.34 1.77 -12.56
C VAL A 125 -43.59 1.08 -12.02
N PRO A 126 -43.84 1.09 -10.70
CA PRO A 126 -45.03 0.48 -10.14
C PRO A 126 -46.31 1.20 -10.56
N ASN A 127 -47.31 0.43 -10.98
CA ASN A 127 -48.60 0.92 -11.47
C ASN A 127 -49.40 1.77 -10.45
N TRP A 128 -49.06 1.72 -9.16
CA TRP A 128 -49.78 2.45 -8.11
C TRP A 128 -49.47 3.95 -8.05
N TYR A 129 -48.47 4.44 -8.79
CA TYR A 129 -48.18 5.87 -8.92
C TYR A 129 -49.08 6.61 -9.93
N GLN A 130 -49.88 5.89 -10.74
CA GLN A 130 -50.64 6.47 -11.86
C GLN A 130 -52.04 7.00 -11.49
N ASN A 131 -52.34 7.25 -10.20
CA ASN A 131 -53.65 7.77 -9.76
C ASN A 131 -53.53 9.12 -9.04
#